data_AF-A0A7W0K8N1-F1
#
_entry.id   AF-A0A7W0K8N1-F1
#
_cell.length_a   1.000
_cell.length_b   1.000
_cell.length_c   1.000
_cell.angle_alpha   90.00
_cell.angle_beta   90.00
_cell.angle_gamma   90.00
#
_symmetry.space_group_name_H-M   'P 1'
#
loop_
_entity.id
_entity.type
_entity.pdbx_description
1 polymer ?
#
loop_
_entity_poly.entity_id
_entity_poly.type
_entity_poly.pdbx_seq_one_letter_code
_entity_poly.pdbx_strand_id
1 'polypeptide(L)'
;DLAYDLSGVLAEWAPSTNNGVAGWSGWLPHPDLAAARAFTVGSAQHDALWPVLRKPGRLTLRTSLDLWKMLQPAIQPGSQIDHVPPPETVTITFEANVPVELRGPGVTSKGTRASVTVSPRDGELLPIEIVLPTGRTEPAVTVSFTTRESDAPRPMPLRRFLLPWAKLKPESAESLAAAAALPPPELKGGDWLRGRNVFFGNEAACSKCHQVRGQGSDLGPDLSNLIHRDYESVMRDIREPSGALNPDYVASTVAMKDGRVFHGIMRTAGRDSEQFVVRGDYEGERATLNRADVKKINPSPLSIMPTGVAEGIGPEKTRDLMTFLLTETLPPAPLERKGAPPPRTRAELEAVLGAAPTTARAAATAPASQPSHKPLTVLLVAGPKDHGPGEHDYPAWQKRWTTLLGLADGVTVAQADEWPTAGQWEQADVAVFYSANPAWTADKGKHLDGFLARGGGLVFLHWAVHGREAVEPLAERIGLASRPGVTKYRHGALDLNIRDASHPITRGFDKVHFVDETYWDLAGDPSRIHLLADAIEDGAPRPQLWTREQDKGRVVVNILGHYAWTFDDPLFRVLLLRSICWSAHEPADRLSGLATMGARIQP
;
A
#
# COMPACT_ATOMS: atom_id res chain seq x y z
N ASP A 1 -3.49 -22.57 12.07
CA ASP A 1 -2.91 -22.79 10.73
C ASP A 1 -3.31 -24.16 10.20
N LEU A 2 -4.46 -24.21 9.54
CA LEU A 2 -4.89 -25.35 8.73
C LEU A 2 -4.55 -25.03 7.28
N ALA A 3 -3.26 -25.01 6.93
CA ALA A 3 -2.88 -24.98 5.52
C ALA A 3 -3.10 -26.38 4.95
N TYR A 4 -4.30 -26.61 4.40
CA TYR A 4 -4.56 -27.78 3.55
C TYR A 4 -3.87 -27.53 2.20
N ASP A 5 -2.58 -27.83 2.12
CA ASP A 5 -1.87 -27.86 0.85
C ASP A 5 -1.72 -29.31 0.35
N LEU A 6 -1.39 -29.47 -0.93
CA LEU A 6 -1.20 -30.78 -1.56
C LEU A 6 0.27 -31.22 -1.50
N SER A 7 1.04 -30.72 -0.53
CA SER A 7 2.45 -31.07 -0.38
C SER A 7 2.60 -32.51 0.13
N GLY A 8 3.70 -33.14 -0.24
CA GLY A 8 4.13 -34.46 0.23
C GLY A 8 4.20 -35.52 -0.86
N VAL A 9 4.26 -36.77 -0.43
CA VAL A 9 4.52 -37.94 -1.27
C VAL A 9 3.48 -39.02 -1.00
N LEU A 10 3.01 -39.69 -2.05
CA LEU A 10 2.24 -40.92 -1.92
C LEU A 10 3.21 -42.07 -1.64
N ALA A 11 3.01 -42.78 -0.53
CA ALA A 11 3.86 -43.87 -0.10
C ALA A 11 3.10 -45.19 -0.11
N GLU A 12 3.71 -46.22 -0.69
CA GLU A 12 3.18 -47.58 -0.74
C GLU A 12 4.26 -48.57 -0.33
N TRP A 13 3.95 -49.47 0.59
CA TRP A 13 4.84 -50.55 0.98
C TRP A 13 4.25 -51.89 0.55
N ALA A 14 5.02 -52.70 -0.17
CA ALA A 14 4.64 -54.04 -0.61
C ALA A 14 5.60 -55.11 -0.05
N PRO A 15 5.09 -56.17 0.62
CA PRO A 15 5.92 -57.28 1.07
C PRO A 15 6.46 -58.11 -0.10
N SER A 16 7.65 -58.69 0.06
CA SER A 16 8.28 -59.51 -0.98
C SER A 16 7.51 -60.80 -1.31
N THR A 17 6.59 -61.23 -0.45
CA THR A 17 5.84 -62.49 -0.56
C THR A 17 4.49 -62.38 -1.24
N ASN A 18 4.02 -61.17 -1.60
CA ASN A 18 2.61 -60.93 -1.93
C ASN A 18 2.39 -60.43 -3.38
N ASN A 19 3.23 -60.86 -4.34
CA ASN A 19 3.12 -60.55 -5.78
C ASN A 19 2.86 -59.06 -6.10
N GLY A 20 3.42 -58.13 -5.31
CA GLY A 20 3.31 -56.68 -5.56
C GLY A 20 2.05 -56.00 -5.02
N VAL A 21 1.17 -56.71 -4.30
CA VAL A 21 0.02 -56.09 -3.59
C VAL A 21 0.52 -55.31 -2.38
N ALA A 22 0.16 -54.04 -2.27
CA ALA A 22 0.57 -53.16 -1.17
C ALA A 22 0.02 -53.67 0.17
N GLY A 23 0.91 -53.86 1.15
CA GLY A 23 0.56 -54.16 2.55
C GLY A 23 0.31 -52.90 3.38
N TRP A 24 0.70 -51.73 2.88
CA TRP A 24 0.36 -50.42 3.43
C TRP A 24 0.36 -49.37 2.32
N SER A 25 -0.56 -48.40 2.37
CA SER A 25 -0.60 -47.23 1.48
C SER A 25 -1.05 -46.01 2.27
N GLY A 26 -0.45 -44.86 1.97
CA GLY A 26 -0.77 -43.61 2.63
C GLY A 26 0.01 -42.44 2.06
N TRP A 27 -0.19 -41.27 2.65
CA TRP A 27 0.57 -40.07 2.34
C TRP A 27 1.69 -39.89 3.36
N LEU A 28 2.82 -39.31 2.96
CA LEU A 28 3.85 -38.83 3.87
C LEU A 28 4.14 -37.36 3.55
N PRO A 29 4.38 -36.50 4.56
CA PRO A 29 4.65 -35.09 4.30
C PRO A 29 5.97 -34.88 3.55
N HIS A 30 6.94 -35.78 3.68
CA HIS A 30 8.27 -35.64 3.07
C HIS A 30 8.85 -37.02 2.70
N PRO A 31 9.70 -37.14 1.66
CA PRO A 31 10.35 -38.42 1.32
C PRO A 31 11.39 -38.87 2.36
N ASP A 32 12.03 -37.93 3.07
CA ASP A 32 12.86 -38.25 4.24
C ASP A 32 11.99 -38.83 5.36
N LEU A 33 12.20 -40.12 5.65
CA LEU A 33 11.37 -40.86 6.59
C LEU A 33 11.56 -40.42 8.05
N ALA A 34 12.69 -39.82 8.40
CA ALA A 34 12.89 -39.26 9.74
C ALA A 34 12.04 -37.99 9.91
N ALA A 35 12.04 -37.11 8.91
CA ALA A 35 11.17 -35.94 8.89
C ALA A 35 9.69 -36.35 8.87
N ALA A 36 9.32 -37.29 7.98
CA ALA A 36 7.95 -37.79 7.89
C ALA A 36 7.45 -38.34 9.23
N ARG A 37 8.26 -39.18 9.89
CA ARG A 37 7.92 -39.72 11.21
C ARG A 37 7.73 -38.65 12.27
N ALA A 38 8.58 -37.62 12.28
CA ALA A 38 8.46 -36.52 13.24
C ALA A 38 7.18 -35.69 13.03
N PHE A 39 6.77 -35.46 11.78
CA PHE A 39 5.55 -34.71 11.46
C PHE A 39 4.26 -35.50 11.71
N THR A 40 4.32 -36.82 11.73
CA THR A 40 3.12 -37.67 11.81
C THR A 40 2.96 -38.37 13.17
N VAL A 41 3.66 -37.89 14.21
CA VAL A 41 3.56 -38.45 15.57
C VAL A 41 2.11 -38.41 16.05
N GLY A 42 1.61 -39.54 16.56
CA GLY A 42 0.24 -39.68 17.04
C GLY A 42 -0.79 -40.01 15.95
N SER A 43 -0.36 -40.25 14.71
CA SER A 43 -1.24 -40.71 13.63
C SER A 43 -1.21 -42.23 13.50
N ALA A 44 -2.31 -42.90 13.89
CA ALA A 44 -2.44 -44.35 13.85
C ALA A 44 -2.14 -44.97 12.47
N GLN A 45 -2.50 -44.29 11.38
CA GLN A 45 -2.21 -44.75 10.01
C GLN A 45 -0.71 -44.80 9.74
N HIS A 46 0.02 -43.78 10.18
CA HIS A 46 1.48 -43.67 10.00
C HIS A 46 2.22 -44.58 10.97
N ASP A 47 1.73 -44.71 12.21
CA ASP A 47 2.29 -45.62 13.20
C ASP A 47 2.29 -47.08 12.73
N ALA A 48 1.36 -47.46 11.84
CA ALA A 48 1.34 -48.77 11.20
C ALA A 48 2.42 -48.97 10.11
N LEU A 49 2.95 -47.89 9.51
CA LEU A 49 4.01 -47.96 8.50
C LEU A 49 5.36 -48.36 9.10
N TRP A 50 5.74 -47.72 10.21
CA TRP A 50 7.11 -47.82 10.73
C TRP A 50 7.57 -49.27 11.04
N PRO A 51 6.74 -50.14 11.63
CA PRO A 51 7.12 -51.54 11.86
C PRO A 51 7.27 -52.35 10.58
N VAL A 52 6.50 -52.04 9.52
CA VAL A 52 6.54 -52.82 8.27
C VAL A 52 7.77 -52.53 7.41
N LEU A 53 8.39 -51.35 7.57
CA LEU A 53 9.68 -51.03 6.92
C LEU A 53 10.85 -51.91 7.38
N ARG A 54 10.71 -52.62 8.50
CA ARG A 54 11.68 -53.61 9.00
C ARG A 54 11.46 -55.01 8.42
N LYS A 55 10.39 -55.22 7.64
CA LYS A 55 10.10 -56.50 6.99
C LYS A 55 10.62 -56.50 5.54
N PRO A 56 11.03 -57.66 5.00
CA PRO A 56 11.43 -57.78 3.59
C PRO A 56 10.32 -57.31 2.65
N GLY A 57 10.65 -56.35 1.79
CA GLY A 57 9.67 -55.71 0.92
C GLY A 57 10.26 -54.52 0.16
N ARG A 58 9.36 -53.67 -0.33
CA ARG A 58 9.70 -52.50 -1.14
C ARG A 58 8.81 -51.33 -0.75
N LEU A 59 9.42 -50.19 -0.45
CA LEU A 59 8.76 -48.91 -0.26
C LEU A 59 8.86 -48.11 -1.56
N THR A 60 7.72 -47.66 -2.06
CA THR A 60 7.62 -46.81 -3.25
C THR A 60 7.04 -45.46 -2.84
N LEU A 61 7.75 -44.38 -3.14
CA LEU A 61 7.33 -43.00 -2.89
C LEU A 61 7.09 -42.30 -4.23
N ARG A 62 5.92 -41.71 -4.43
CA ARG A 62 5.55 -40.98 -5.66
C ARG A 62 5.24 -39.54 -5.36
N THR A 63 5.82 -38.63 -6.14
CA THR A 63 5.61 -37.19 -5.99
C THR A 63 5.83 -36.49 -7.32
N SER A 64 5.31 -35.28 -7.42
CA SER A 64 5.50 -34.36 -8.52
C SER A 64 6.28 -33.17 -7.99
N LEU A 65 7.51 -32.98 -8.47
CA LEU A 65 8.37 -31.90 -8.01
C LEU A 65 8.06 -30.58 -8.74
N ASP A 66 7.82 -29.52 -7.97
CA ASP A 66 7.89 -28.15 -8.47
C ASP A 66 9.33 -27.65 -8.37
N LEU A 67 9.98 -27.44 -9.51
CA LEU A 67 11.37 -27.01 -9.59
C LEU A 67 11.50 -25.61 -10.20
N TRP A 68 10.41 -24.91 -10.46
CA TRP A 68 10.47 -23.59 -11.06
C TRP A 68 10.99 -22.54 -10.06
N LYS A 69 12.00 -21.76 -10.49
CA LYS A 69 12.63 -20.68 -9.71
C LYS A 69 13.06 -21.15 -8.33
N MET A 70 14.07 -22.03 -8.27
CA MET A 70 14.59 -22.56 -7.01
C MET A 70 15.41 -21.51 -6.24
N LEU A 71 16.27 -20.76 -6.93
CA LEU A 71 17.04 -19.65 -6.35
C LEU A 71 16.63 -18.27 -6.86
N GLN A 72 15.79 -18.19 -7.88
CA GLN A 72 15.32 -16.90 -8.39
C GLN A 72 14.18 -16.34 -7.51
N PRO A 73 14.25 -15.07 -7.07
CA PRO A 73 13.18 -14.47 -6.29
C PRO A 73 11.91 -14.31 -7.12
N ALA A 74 10.75 -14.31 -6.46
CA ALA A 74 9.50 -13.94 -7.09
C ALA A 74 9.57 -12.46 -7.54
N ILE A 75 9.09 -12.18 -8.75
CA ILE A 75 8.97 -10.82 -9.26
C ILE A 75 7.59 -10.33 -8.85
N GLN A 76 7.51 -9.17 -8.19
CA GLN A 76 6.22 -8.59 -7.84
C GLN A 76 5.43 -8.24 -9.12
N PRO A 77 4.12 -8.55 -9.20
CA PRO A 77 3.29 -8.14 -10.33
C PRO A 77 3.43 -6.65 -10.64
N GLY A 78 3.66 -6.30 -11.90
CA GLY A 78 3.86 -4.92 -12.35
C GLY A 78 5.29 -4.39 -12.20
N SER A 79 6.21 -5.12 -11.57
CA SER A 79 7.63 -4.76 -11.53
C SER A 79 8.34 -5.15 -12.83
N GLN A 80 9.18 -4.26 -13.36
CA GLN A 80 10.09 -4.56 -14.47
C GLN A 80 11.48 -4.82 -13.89
N ILE A 81 12.05 -6.00 -14.15
CA ILE A 81 13.46 -6.26 -13.87
C ILE A 81 14.25 -5.90 -15.14
N ASP A 82 15.25 -5.05 -14.98
CA ASP A 82 16.18 -4.59 -16.02
C ASP A 82 17.14 -5.70 -16.50
N HIS A 83 17.18 -6.82 -15.77
CA HIS A 83 17.91 -8.03 -16.10
C HIS A 83 16.98 -9.25 -16.15
N VAL A 84 16.94 -9.94 -17.29
CA VAL A 84 16.28 -11.25 -17.41
C VAL A 84 17.31 -12.33 -17.07
N PRO A 85 17.21 -13.00 -15.91
CA PRO A 85 18.15 -14.08 -15.58
C PRO A 85 18.01 -15.23 -16.59
N PRO A 86 19.09 -15.92 -16.92
CA PRO A 86 19.02 -17.08 -17.81
C PRO A 86 18.14 -18.18 -17.21
N PRO A 87 17.59 -19.10 -18.04
CA PRO A 87 16.84 -20.24 -17.55
C PRO A 87 17.66 -21.04 -16.53
N GLU A 88 17.07 -21.34 -15.38
CA GLU A 88 17.69 -22.13 -14.31
C GLU A 88 17.80 -23.59 -14.76
N THR A 89 18.91 -24.25 -14.43
CA THR A 89 19.05 -25.70 -14.57
C THR A 89 19.24 -26.26 -13.17
N VAL A 90 18.37 -27.19 -12.77
CA VAL A 90 18.29 -27.73 -11.42
C VAL A 90 18.68 -29.20 -11.45
N THR A 91 19.59 -29.59 -10.56
CA THR A 91 19.96 -30.98 -10.33
C THR A 91 19.48 -31.41 -8.96
N ILE A 92 18.58 -32.39 -8.89
CA ILE A 92 18.11 -33.01 -7.66
C ILE A 92 18.91 -34.28 -7.42
N THR A 93 19.41 -34.46 -6.19
CA THR A 93 20.16 -35.64 -5.76
C THR A 93 19.43 -36.32 -4.61
N PHE A 94 19.21 -37.62 -4.77
CA PHE A 94 18.66 -38.53 -3.77
C PHE A 94 19.79 -39.40 -3.25
N GLU A 95 20.02 -39.36 -1.95
CA GLU A 95 21.02 -40.20 -1.28
C GLU A 95 20.34 -41.07 -0.24
N ALA A 96 20.56 -42.38 -0.34
CA ALA A 96 19.96 -43.35 0.56
C ALA A 96 21.00 -44.25 1.22
N ASN A 97 20.65 -44.83 2.37
CA ASN A 97 21.47 -45.85 3.04
C ASN A 97 21.30 -47.25 2.42
N VAL A 98 20.37 -47.40 1.48
CA VAL A 98 20.07 -48.61 0.71
C VAL A 98 20.11 -48.28 -0.79
N PRO A 99 20.20 -49.28 -1.68
CA PRO A 99 20.08 -49.03 -3.11
C PRO A 99 18.79 -48.27 -3.44
N VAL A 100 18.91 -47.16 -4.16
CA VAL A 100 17.77 -46.33 -4.57
C VAL A 100 17.56 -46.45 -6.08
N GLU A 101 16.33 -46.81 -6.45
CA GLU A 101 15.89 -46.79 -7.85
C GLU A 101 14.97 -45.58 -8.02
N LEU A 102 15.42 -44.60 -8.80
CA LEU A 102 14.64 -43.44 -9.20
C LEU A 102 14.07 -43.66 -10.60
N ARG A 103 12.76 -43.46 -10.76
CA ARG A 103 12.04 -43.55 -12.03
C ARG A 103 11.40 -42.21 -12.34
N GLY A 104 11.51 -41.78 -13.61
CA GLY A 104 11.01 -40.50 -14.08
C GLY A 104 11.78 -40.01 -15.31
N PRO A 105 11.40 -38.88 -15.90
CA PRO A 105 12.12 -38.29 -17.02
C PRO A 105 13.55 -37.89 -16.62
N GLY A 106 14.56 -38.28 -17.41
CA GLY A 106 15.95 -37.80 -17.25
C GLY A 106 16.68 -38.28 -16.00
N VAL A 107 16.19 -39.32 -15.33
CA VAL A 107 16.77 -39.85 -14.09
C VAL A 107 17.99 -40.75 -14.36
N THR A 108 18.98 -40.67 -13.49
CA THR A 108 20.13 -41.59 -13.44
C THR A 108 20.23 -42.19 -12.05
N SER A 109 20.26 -43.52 -11.93
CA SER A 109 20.36 -44.23 -10.64
C SER A 109 21.63 -45.07 -10.58
N LYS A 110 22.43 -44.96 -9.51
CA LYS A 110 23.65 -45.76 -9.30
C LYS A 110 23.83 -46.09 -7.81
N GLY A 111 23.51 -47.33 -7.44
CA GLY A 111 23.69 -47.82 -6.07
C GLY A 111 22.83 -47.03 -5.08
N THR A 112 23.46 -46.36 -4.12
CA THR A 112 22.82 -45.57 -3.06
C THR A 112 22.55 -44.11 -3.43
N ARG A 113 22.91 -43.68 -4.65
CA ARG A 113 22.69 -42.32 -5.12
C ARG A 113 21.93 -42.33 -6.45
N ALA A 114 20.94 -41.45 -6.58
CA ALA A 114 20.25 -41.16 -7.83
C ALA A 114 20.13 -39.66 -8.03
N SER A 115 20.10 -39.21 -9.28
CA SER A 115 19.96 -37.79 -9.60
C SER A 115 19.13 -37.56 -10.86
N VAL A 116 18.57 -36.36 -10.96
CA VAL A 116 17.86 -35.89 -12.15
C VAL A 116 18.23 -34.43 -12.38
N THR A 117 18.50 -34.08 -13.63
CA THR A 117 18.88 -32.72 -14.03
C THR A 117 17.90 -32.24 -15.09
N VAL A 118 17.26 -31.11 -14.82
CA VAL A 118 16.21 -30.52 -15.68
C VAL A 118 16.36 -29.01 -15.77
N SER A 119 15.83 -28.44 -16.85
CA SER A 119 15.60 -27.00 -16.98
C SER A 119 14.09 -26.74 -16.81
N PRO A 120 13.63 -26.46 -15.57
CA PRO A 120 12.21 -26.37 -15.25
C PRO A 120 11.54 -25.18 -15.94
N ARG A 121 10.22 -25.26 -16.10
CA ARG A 121 9.37 -24.20 -16.67
C ARG A 121 8.21 -23.89 -15.75
N ASP A 122 7.64 -22.70 -15.92
CA ASP A 122 6.46 -22.30 -15.16
C ASP A 122 5.29 -23.27 -15.37
N GLY A 123 4.64 -23.67 -14.28
CA GLY A 123 3.54 -24.64 -14.28
C GLY A 123 3.92 -26.09 -14.59
N GLU A 124 5.21 -26.40 -14.86
CA GLU A 124 5.65 -27.76 -15.20
C GLU A 124 6.13 -28.52 -13.95
N LEU A 125 5.44 -29.62 -13.64
CA LEU A 125 5.82 -30.51 -12.54
C LEU A 125 6.61 -31.72 -13.07
N LEU A 126 7.66 -32.11 -12.34
CA LEU A 126 8.46 -33.29 -12.65
C LEU A 126 7.99 -34.50 -11.84
N PRO A 127 7.27 -35.47 -12.43
CA PRO A 127 6.86 -36.68 -11.73
C PRO A 127 8.06 -37.60 -11.48
N ILE A 128 8.21 -38.05 -10.24
CA ILE A 128 9.25 -38.98 -9.82
C ILE A 128 8.69 -40.09 -8.93
N GLU A 129 9.25 -41.28 -9.08
CA GLU A 129 9.01 -42.44 -8.22
C GLU A 129 10.34 -42.90 -7.62
N ILE A 130 10.42 -42.95 -6.30
CA ILE A 130 11.58 -43.38 -5.51
C ILE A 130 11.27 -44.76 -4.95
N VAL A 131 12.09 -45.74 -5.28
CA VAL A 131 11.90 -47.13 -4.88
C VAL A 131 13.05 -47.56 -3.98
N LEU A 132 12.73 -48.02 -2.78
CA LEU A 132 13.67 -48.39 -1.72
C LEU A 132 13.37 -49.81 -1.22
N PRO A 133 14.36 -50.71 -1.17
CA PRO A 133 14.18 -52.02 -0.53
C PRO A 133 14.06 -51.88 1.00
N THR A 134 13.24 -52.72 1.61
CA THR A 134 13.01 -52.76 3.07
C THR A 134 13.42 -54.10 3.66
N GLY A 135 13.59 -54.19 4.99
CA GLY A 135 13.88 -55.44 5.69
C GLY A 135 15.16 -55.40 6.51
N ARG A 136 16.32 -55.57 5.86
CA ARG A 136 17.63 -55.65 6.55
C ARG A 136 17.97 -54.37 7.33
N THR A 137 17.62 -53.23 6.78
CA THR A 137 17.88 -51.91 7.34
C THR A 137 16.69 -51.03 7.01
N GLU A 138 16.26 -50.20 7.96
CA GLU A 138 15.22 -49.22 7.68
C GLU A 138 15.75 -48.22 6.65
N PRO A 139 15.06 -48.03 5.51
CA PRO A 139 15.55 -47.13 4.48
C PRO A 139 15.55 -45.69 5.00
N ALA A 140 16.59 -44.95 4.68
CA ALA A 140 16.68 -43.51 4.88
C ALA A 140 17.03 -42.91 3.52
N VAL A 141 16.36 -41.82 3.14
CA VAL A 141 16.63 -41.07 1.93
C VAL A 141 16.67 -39.59 2.26
N THR A 142 17.69 -38.91 1.78
CA THR A 142 17.82 -37.45 1.84
C THR A 142 17.75 -36.91 0.43
N VAL A 143 17.16 -35.72 0.29
CA VAL A 143 16.98 -35.06 -1.00
C VAL A 143 17.59 -33.68 -0.94
N SER A 144 18.50 -33.40 -1.87
CA SER A 144 19.14 -32.10 -2.02
C SER A 144 19.04 -31.61 -3.46
N PHE A 145 19.17 -30.30 -3.64
CA PHE A 145 19.27 -29.71 -4.97
C PHE A 145 20.50 -28.82 -5.09
N THR A 146 20.98 -28.70 -6.33
CA THR A 146 21.94 -27.70 -6.79
C THR A 146 21.37 -27.04 -8.05
N THR A 147 21.94 -25.91 -8.42
CA THR A 147 21.54 -25.18 -9.63
C THR A 147 22.79 -24.88 -10.46
N ARG A 148 22.63 -24.48 -11.72
CA ARG A 148 23.77 -24.00 -12.52
C ARG A 148 24.46 -22.80 -11.86
N GLU A 149 23.69 -21.97 -11.15
CA GLU A 149 24.16 -20.77 -10.47
C GLU A 149 24.93 -21.08 -9.16
N SER A 150 24.73 -22.26 -8.57
CA SER A 150 25.39 -22.67 -7.33
C SER A 150 25.44 -24.20 -7.20
N ASP A 151 26.65 -24.72 -7.05
CA ASP A 151 26.97 -26.12 -6.79
C ASP A 151 26.83 -26.52 -5.31
N ALA A 152 26.56 -25.56 -4.42
CA ALA A 152 26.34 -25.82 -3.00
C ALA A 152 25.02 -26.58 -2.81
N PRO A 153 25.04 -27.81 -2.26
CA PRO A 153 23.84 -28.60 -2.06
C PRO A 153 22.94 -27.97 -1.01
N ARG A 154 21.64 -27.89 -1.31
CA ARG A 154 20.62 -27.31 -0.43
C ARG A 154 19.52 -28.32 -0.15
N PRO A 155 18.91 -28.32 1.04
CA PRO A 155 17.74 -29.14 1.32
C PRO A 155 16.55 -28.70 0.46
N MET A 156 15.75 -29.66 -0.01
CA MET A 156 14.52 -29.37 -0.74
C MET A 156 13.42 -28.89 0.23
N PRO A 157 12.78 -27.72 -0.01
CA PRO A 157 11.65 -27.27 0.82
C PRO A 157 10.43 -28.18 0.67
N LEU A 158 9.66 -28.39 1.75
CA LEU A 158 8.47 -29.25 1.79
C LEU A 158 7.48 -28.97 0.65
N ARG A 159 7.18 -27.69 0.40
CA ARG A 159 6.24 -27.22 -0.62
C ARG A 159 6.60 -27.60 -2.06
N ARG A 160 7.83 -28.08 -2.30
CA ARG A 160 8.29 -28.49 -3.64
C ARG A 160 7.98 -29.96 -3.94
N PHE A 161 7.58 -30.74 -2.94
CA PHE A 161 7.06 -32.09 -3.13
C PHE A 161 5.55 -31.99 -3.19
N LEU A 162 4.93 -32.28 -4.33
CA LEU A 162 3.49 -32.30 -4.46
C LEU A 162 3.00 -33.73 -4.65
N LEU A 163 1.79 -34.00 -4.16
CA LEU A 163 1.12 -35.27 -4.41
C LEU A 163 0.96 -35.53 -5.93
N PRO A 164 0.98 -36.80 -6.39
CA PRO A 164 0.95 -37.10 -7.83
C PRO A 164 -0.27 -36.55 -8.59
N TRP A 165 -1.38 -36.31 -7.89
CA TRP A 165 -2.61 -35.74 -8.46
C TRP A 165 -2.72 -34.21 -8.29
N ALA A 166 -1.74 -33.56 -7.66
CA ALA A 166 -1.71 -32.12 -7.53
C ALA A 166 -1.54 -31.47 -8.91
N LYS A 167 -2.20 -30.33 -9.10
CA LYS A 167 -2.07 -29.50 -10.29
C LYS A 167 -1.67 -28.10 -9.86
N LEU A 168 -0.64 -27.54 -10.48
CA LEU A 168 -0.41 -26.11 -10.43
C LEU A 168 -1.53 -25.46 -11.25
N LYS A 169 -2.50 -24.83 -10.59
CA LYS A 169 -3.34 -23.88 -11.30
C LYS A 169 -2.46 -22.65 -11.56
N PRO A 170 -2.27 -22.21 -12.82
CA PRO A 170 -1.86 -20.83 -13.01
C PRO A 170 -3.00 -19.99 -12.43
N GLU A 171 -2.79 -19.38 -11.28
CA GLU A 171 -3.69 -18.32 -10.85
C GLU A 171 -3.62 -17.25 -11.94
N SER A 172 -4.74 -17.03 -12.63
CA SER A 172 -4.76 -15.95 -13.60
C SER A 172 -4.55 -14.65 -12.84
N ALA A 173 -3.82 -13.71 -13.45
CA ALA A 173 -3.72 -12.36 -12.90
C ALA A 173 -5.11 -11.77 -12.60
N GLU A 174 -6.13 -12.17 -13.37
CA GLU A 174 -7.55 -11.84 -13.14
C GLU A 174 -8.15 -12.48 -11.88
N SER A 175 -7.85 -13.75 -11.55
CA SER A 175 -8.40 -14.37 -10.34
C SER A 175 -7.77 -13.81 -9.07
N LEU A 176 -6.46 -13.51 -9.11
CA LEU A 176 -5.75 -12.82 -8.03
C LEU A 176 -6.25 -11.37 -7.88
N ALA A 177 -6.47 -10.66 -8.99
CA ALA A 177 -7.04 -9.33 -8.97
C ALA A 177 -8.49 -9.31 -8.46
N ALA A 178 -9.31 -10.30 -8.83
CA ALA A 178 -10.70 -10.40 -8.38
C ALA A 178 -10.82 -10.76 -6.90
N ALA A 179 -9.96 -11.65 -6.38
CA ALA A 179 -9.90 -11.97 -4.96
C ALA A 179 -9.35 -10.80 -4.11
N ALA A 180 -8.45 -9.99 -4.67
CA ALA A 180 -7.95 -8.77 -4.04
C ALA A 180 -8.95 -7.58 -4.10
N ALA A 181 -9.95 -7.62 -4.98
CA ALA A 181 -10.81 -6.47 -5.27
C ALA A 181 -11.98 -6.27 -4.30
N LEU A 182 -12.38 -7.30 -3.53
CA LEU A 182 -13.46 -7.16 -2.57
C LEU A 182 -12.89 -7.08 -1.15
N PRO A 183 -13.11 -5.98 -0.41
CA PRO A 183 -12.71 -5.92 0.99
C PRO A 183 -13.43 -7.04 1.76
N PRO A 184 -12.76 -7.67 2.75
CA PRO A 184 -13.38 -8.67 3.61
C PRO A 184 -14.74 -8.20 4.16
N PRO A 185 -15.77 -9.05 4.24
CA PRO A 185 -17.10 -8.68 4.74
C PRO A 185 -17.06 -7.97 6.11
N GLU A 186 -16.08 -8.30 6.94
CA GLU A 186 -15.83 -7.73 8.27
C GLU A 186 -15.52 -6.23 8.22
N LEU A 187 -14.98 -5.74 7.09
CA LEU A 187 -14.66 -4.32 6.87
C LEU A 187 -15.86 -3.50 6.41
N LYS A 188 -17.01 -4.13 6.13
CA LYS A 188 -18.19 -3.43 5.63
C LYS A 188 -18.64 -2.33 6.60
N GLY A 189 -18.69 -1.09 6.11
CA GLY A 189 -19.03 0.09 6.92
C GLY A 189 -17.90 0.61 7.80
N GLY A 190 -16.68 0.07 7.66
CA GLY A 190 -15.48 0.64 8.25
C GLY A 190 -15.00 1.86 7.49
N ASP A 191 -14.47 2.84 8.22
CA ASP A 191 -13.98 4.10 7.68
C ASP A 191 -12.48 4.22 7.80
N TRP A 192 -11.85 4.50 6.66
CA TRP A 192 -10.41 4.52 6.54
C TRP A 192 -9.77 5.69 7.28
N LEU A 193 -10.37 6.90 7.28
CA LEU A 193 -9.81 8.04 8.01
C LEU A 193 -9.98 7.90 9.51
N ARG A 194 -11.14 7.42 9.96
CA ARG A 194 -11.32 7.12 11.39
C ARG A 194 -10.35 6.05 11.85
N GLY A 195 -10.12 5.02 11.02
CA GLY A 195 -9.11 4.00 11.28
C GLY A 195 -7.69 4.55 11.37
N ARG A 196 -7.33 5.45 10.45
CA ARG A 196 -6.07 6.19 10.51
C ARG A 196 -5.94 6.96 11.82
N ASN A 197 -6.99 7.67 12.24
CA ASN A 197 -6.99 8.46 13.47
C ASN A 197 -6.86 7.58 14.71
N VAL A 198 -7.45 6.38 14.71
CA VAL A 198 -7.25 5.38 15.77
C VAL A 198 -5.78 4.93 15.82
N PHE A 199 -5.17 4.63 14.67
CA PHE A 199 -3.77 4.19 14.57
C PHE A 199 -2.77 5.24 15.11
N PHE A 200 -2.96 6.50 14.70
CA PHE A 200 -2.10 7.62 15.11
C PHE A 200 -2.52 8.28 16.44
N GLY A 201 -3.69 7.94 16.96
CA GLY A 201 -4.23 8.45 18.20
C GLY A 201 -3.67 7.74 19.43
N ASN A 202 -3.90 8.35 20.60
CA ASN A 202 -3.44 7.80 21.88
C ASN A 202 -4.28 6.61 22.37
N GLU A 203 -5.46 6.38 21.80
CA GLU A 203 -6.37 5.30 22.24
C GLU A 203 -5.82 3.92 21.91
N ALA A 204 -5.42 3.70 20.65
CA ALA A 204 -4.74 2.46 20.25
C ALA A 204 -3.21 2.58 20.33
N ALA A 205 -2.67 3.80 20.15
CA ALA A 205 -1.24 4.10 20.21
C ALA A 205 -0.35 3.23 19.30
N CYS A 206 -0.91 2.63 18.24
CA CYS A 206 -0.19 1.74 17.33
C CYS A 206 1.04 2.43 16.72
N SER A 207 0.89 3.71 16.35
CA SER A 207 1.96 4.53 15.76
C SER A 207 3.17 4.78 16.68
N LYS A 208 3.03 4.62 18.01
CA LYS A 208 4.17 4.73 18.96
C LYS A 208 5.19 3.62 18.76
N CYS A 209 4.72 2.47 18.27
CA CYS A 209 5.56 1.31 18.02
C CYS A 209 5.74 1.03 16.53
N HIS A 210 4.68 1.18 15.73
CA HIS A 210 4.66 0.75 14.33
C HIS A 210 4.76 1.91 13.35
N GLN A 211 5.43 1.64 12.24
CA GLN A 211 5.40 2.47 11.06
C GLN A 211 4.31 1.98 10.12
N VAL A 212 3.63 2.91 9.44
CA VAL A 212 2.74 2.61 8.32
C VAL A 212 2.84 3.74 7.31
N ARG A 213 3.08 3.42 6.04
CA ARG A 213 3.20 4.36 4.92
C ARG A 213 4.13 5.54 5.25
N GLY A 214 5.29 5.25 5.82
CA GLY A 214 6.30 6.25 6.17
C GLY A 214 6.07 7.01 7.48
N GLN A 215 5.04 6.69 8.27
CA GLN A 215 4.69 7.42 9.50
C GLN A 215 4.63 6.51 10.71
N GLY A 216 5.10 7.00 11.86
CA GLY A 216 5.12 6.27 13.13
C GLY A 216 6.55 5.95 13.58
N SER A 217 6.69 4.92 14.41
CA SER A 217 7.96 4.50 15.01
C SER A 217 8.46 3.19 14.41
N ASP A 218 9.76 2.99 14.42
CA ASP A 218 10.47 1.78 13.95
C ASP A 218 10.75 0.77 15.08
N LEU A 219 10.06 0.89 16.22
CA LEU A 219 10.21 -0.04 17.35
C LEU A 219 9.67 -1.42 16.98
N GLY A 220 8.48 -1.46 16.40
CA GLY A 220 7.81 -2.64 15.84
C GLY A 220 7.93 -2.72 14.31
N PRO A 221 7.39 -3.78 13.69
CA PRO A 221 7.37 -3.94 12.24
C PRO A 221 6.67 -2.81 11.51
N ASP A 222 7.14 -2.52 10.29
CA ASP A 222 6.42 -1.69 9.32
C ASP A 222 5.18 -2.45 8.82
N LEU A 223 4.02 -1.85 9.03
CA LEU A 223 2.71 -2.41 8.73
C LEU A 223 2.19 -2.02 7.34
N SER A 224 2.99 -1.34 6.52
CA SER A 224 2.57 -0.91 5.17
C SER A 224 2.12 -2.06 4.27
N ASN A 225 2.65 -3.27 4.48
CA ASN A 225 2.32 -4.46 3.70
C ASN A 225 1.10 -5.24 4.23
N LEU A 226 0.41 -4.76 5.28
CA LEU A 226 -0.78 -5.45 5.81
C LEU A 226 -1.95 -5.51 4.83
N ILE A 227 -1.96 -4.66 3.79
CA ILE A 227 -2.96 -4.70 2.71
C ILE A 227 -3.01 -6.05 1.95
N HIS A 228 -2.00 -6.90 2.11
CA HIS A 228 -1.92 -8.23 1.52
C HIS A 228 -2.19 -9.37 2.52
N ARG A 229 -2.53 -9.04 3.76
CA ARG A 229 -2.81 -10.02 4.82
C ARG A 229 -4.32 -10.23 4.97
N ASP A 230 -4.73 -11.41 5.38
CA ASP A 230 -6.12 -11.70 5.70
C ASP A 230 -6.52 -11.06 7.05
N TYR A 231 -7.81 -10.75 7.17
CA TYR A 231 -8.38 -10.09 8.35
C TYR A 231 -8.13 -10.87 9.65
N GLU A 232 -8.36 -12.18 9.63
CA GLU A 232 -8.24 -13.02 10.83
C GLU A 232 -6.79 -13.16 11.32
N SER A 233 -5.83 -13.21 10.40
CA SER A 233 -4.40 -13.21 10.73
C SER A 233 -3.97 -11.92 11.43
N VAL A 234 -4.35 -10.76 10.90
CA VAL A 234 -4.03 -9.46 11.54
C VAL A 234 -4.78 -9.30 12.86
N MET A 235 -6.04 -9.73 12.95
CA MET A 235 -6.78 -9.72 14.21
C MET A 235 -6.18 -10.65 15.27
N ARG A 236 -5.64 -11.81 14.87
CA ARG A 236 -4.90 -12.71 15.76
C ARG A 236 -3.65 -12.02 16.31
N ASP A 237 -2.86 -11.37 15.45
CA ASP A 237 -1.66 -10.64 15.88
C ASP A 237 -2.01 -9.53 16.89
N ILE A 238 -3.15 -8.85 16.72
CA ILE A 238 -3.62 -7.80 17.63
C ILE A 238 -4.09 -8.36 18.99
N ARG A 239 -4.82 -9.49 18.98
CA ARG A 239 -5.38 -10.11 20.20
C ARG A 239 -4.35 -10.90 20.99
N GLU A 240 -3.44 -11.57 20.28
CA GLU A 240 -2.44 -12.50 20.83
C GLU A 240 -1.03 -12.12 20.37
N PRO A 241 -0.51 -10.93 20.72
CA PRO A 241 0.76 -10.43 20.20
C PRO A 241 1.98 -11.30 20.57
N SER A 242 1.87 -12.17 21.59
CA SER A 242 2.91 -13.12 21.98
C SER A 242 2.77 -14.51 21.33
N GLY A 243 1.74 -14.74 20.51
CA GLY A 243 1.49 -16.02 19.86
C GLY A 243 2.51 -16.39 18.79
N ALA A 244 3.06 -15.39 18.09
CA ALA A 244 4.17 -15.56 17.15
C ALA A 244 5.07 -14.32 17.17
N LEU A 245 6.34 -14.49 17.57
CA LEU A 245 7.31 -13.40 17.63
C LEU A 245 8.27 -13.48 16.44
N ASN A 246 8.34 -12.42 15.65
CA ASN A 246 9.38 -12.29 14.63
C ASN A 246 10.75 -12.14 15.34
N PRO A 247 11.78 -12.93 14.99
CA PRO A 247 13.11 -12.87 15.58
C PRO A 247 13.73 -11.46 15.65
N ASP A 248 13.41 -10.59 14.69
CA ASP A 248 13.92 -9.20 14.63
C ASP A 248 13.30 -8.28 15.71
N TYR A 249 12.22 -8.72 16.35
CA TYR A 249 11.43 -7.94 17.31
C TYR A 249 11.29 -8.63 18.67
N VAL A 250 12.11 -9.65 18.95
CA VAL A 250 12.13 -10.31 20.26
C VAL A 250 12.75 -9.37 21.29
N ALA A 251 11.93 -8.95 22.25
CA ALA A 251 12.41 -8.16 23.39
C ALA A 251 13.37 -8.98 24.24
N SER A 252 14.40 -8.33 24.77
CA SER A 252 15.39 -8.96 25.63
C SER A 252 15.68 -8.12 26.86
N THR A 253 15.95 -8.78 27.97
CA THR A 253 16.49 -8.15 29.18
C THR A 253 18.00 -8.30 29.19
N VAL A 254 18.69 -7.16 29.23
CA VAL A 254 20.15 -7.05 29.17
C VAL A 254 20.64 -6.57 30.53
N ALA A 255 21.34 -7.45 31.26
CA ALA A 255 21.99 -7.10 32.52
C ALA A 255 23.46 -6.72 32.24
N MET A 256 23.87 -5.54 32.71
CA MET A 256 25.23 -5.03 32.58
C MET A 256 26.10 -5.42 33.78
N LYS A 257 27.43 -5.41 33.59
CA LYS A 257 28.41 -5.70 34.66
C LYS A 257 28.40 -4.65 35.77
N ASP A 258 28.04 -3.41 35.44
CA ASP A 258 27.93 -2.28 36.38
C ASP A 258 26.62 -2.30 37.21
N GLY A 259 25.74 -3.28 36.99
CA GLY A 259 24.47 -3.44 37.70
C GLY A 259 23.26 -2.82 37.01
N ARG A 260 23.42 -2.05 35.92
CA ARG A 260 22.29 -1.54 35.13
C ARG A 260 21.56 -2.67 34.39
N VAL A 261 20.25 -2.52 34.22
CA VAL A 261 19.40 -3.45 33.48
C VAL A 261 18.61 -2.68 32.44
N PHE A 262 18.62 -3.17 31.21
CA PHE A 262 17.84 -2.63 30.10
C PHE A 262 16.84 -3.68 29.62
N HIS A 263 15.65 -3.26 29.22
CA HIS A 263 14.63 -4.12 28.62
C HIS A 263 14.18 -3.50 27.31
N GLY A 264 14.18 -4.27 26.22
CA GLY A 264 13.79 -3.72 24.93
C GLY A 264 14.19 -4.58 23.73
N ILE A 265 13.92 -4.07 22.53
CA ILE A 265 14.34 -4.73 21.28
C ILE A 265 15.79 -4.37 21.00
N MET A 266 16.60 -5.39 20.73
CA MET A 266 18.01 -5.23 20.42
C MET A 266 18.22 -5.07 18.91
N ARG A 267 18.92 -4.02 18.49
CA ARG A 267 19.39 -3.84 17.10
C ARG A 267 20.90 -3.63 17.07
N THR A 268 21.57 -4.14 16.04
CA THR A 268 23.00 -3.90 15.83
C THR A 268 23.24 -2.42 15.49
N ALA A 269 24.29 -1.81 16.03
CA ALA A 269 24.61 -0.39 15.76
C ALA A 269 25.37 -0.18 14.43
N GLY A 270 25.55 -1.24 13.62
CA GLY A 270 26.26 -1.23 12.33
C GLY A 270 26.78 -2.63 11.97
N ARG A 271 27.23 -2.83 10.72
CA ARG A 271 28.05 -4.02 10.39
C ARG A 271 29.37 -3.89 11.15
N ASP A 272 29.79 -4.96 11.80
CA ASP A 272 31.06 -5.05 12.57
C ASP A 272 31.14 -4.16 13.84
N SER A 273 29.99 -3.72 14.35
CA SER A 273 29.92 -2.96 15.62
C SER A 273 29.93 -3.89 16.84
N GLU A 274 30.87 -3.66 17.76
CA GLU A 274 30.85 -4.23 19.14
C GLU A 274 29.75 -3.64 20.02
N GLN A 275 29.03 -2.63 19.53
CA GLN A 275 27.91 -1.98 20.19
C GLN A 275 26.57 -2.42 19.59
N PHE A 276 25.55 -2.48 20.45
CA PHE A 276 24.17 -2.69 20.06
C PHE A 276 23.27 -1.65 20.74
N VAL A 277 22.15 -1.34 20.10
CA VAL A 277 21.14 -0.43 20.63
C VAL A 277 20.04 -1.26 21.25
N VAL A 278 19.76 -1.02 22.53
CA VAL A 278 18.51 -1.47 23.16
C VAL A 278 17.54 -0.31 23.08
N ARG A 279 16.39 -0.55 22.45
CA ARG A 279 15.31 0.43 22.45
C ARG A 279 14.25 -0.01 23.46
N GLY A 280 14.09 0.82 24.49
CA GLY A 280 13.19 0.59 25.61
C GLY A 280 11.71 0.68 25.25
N ASP A 281 10.88 0.70 26.29
CA ASP A 281 9.42 0.78 26.23
C ASP A 281 8.90 2.06 25.52
N TYR A 282 7.58 2.30 25.61
CA TYR A 282 6.82 3.26 24.80
C TYR A 282 7.35 4.71 24.78
N GLU A 283 8.29 5.09 25.65
CA GLU A 283 8.91 6.42 25.69
C GLU A 283 10.11 6.56 24.72
N GLY A 284 10.55 5.47 24.09
CA GLY A 284 11.48 5.52 22.97
C GLY A 284 12.95 5.75 23.33
N GLU A 285 13.32 5.56 24.62
CA GLU A 285 14.72 5.63 25.05
C GLU A 285 15.59 4.65 24.27
N ARG A 286 16.70 5.16 23.72
CA ARG A 286 17.72 4.38 23.01
C ARG A 286 18.97 4.34 23.88
N ALA A 287 19.37 3.14 24.29
CA ALA A 287 20.63 2.92 24.99
C ALA A 287 21.61 2.20 24.06
N THR A 288 22.70 2.86 23.69
CA THR A 288 23.83 2.21 23.01
C THR A 288 24.71 1.54 24.05
N LEU A 289 24.79 0.21 23.98
CA LEU A 289 25.51 -0.63 24.93
C LEU A 289 26.68 -1.33 24.26
N ASN A 290 27.81 -1.43 24.95
CA ASN A 290 28.96 -2.19 24.49
C ASN A 290 28.82 -3.66 24.93
N ARG A 291 29.01 -4.60 23.99
CA ARG A 291 28.87 -6.04 24.24
C ARG A 291 29.84 -6.55 25.30
N ALA A 292 31.03 -5.94 25.39
CA ALA A 292 32.03 -6.26 26.41
C ALA A 292 31.54 -6.00 27.85
N ASP A 293 30.59 -5.09 28.04
CA ASP A 293 30.07 -4.70 29.36
C ASP A 293 28.82 -5.49 29.76
N VAL A 294 28.33 -6.37 28.88
CA VAL A 294 27.15 -7.20 29.13
C VAL A 294 27.51 -8.38 30.03
N LYS A 295 26.71 -8.57 31.07
CA LYS A 295 26.78 -9.74 31.96
C LYS A 295 25.90 -10.88 31.45
N LYS A 296 24.66 -10.58 31.02
CA LYS A 296 23.69 -11.59 30.57
C LYS A 296 22.63 -10.97 29.67
N ILE A 297 22.17 -11.73 28.68
CA ILE A 297 21.02 -11.40 27.82
C ILE A 297 20.01 -12.54 27.95
N ASN A 298 18.77 -12.20 28.27
CA ASN A 298 17.65 -13.14 28.32
C ASN A 298 16.55 -12.69 27.35
N PRO A 299 16.24 -13.48 26.30
CA PRO A 299 15.08 -13.18 25.45
C PRO A 299 13.77 -13.37 26.22
N SER A 300 12.80 -12.50 25.94
CA SER A 300 11.45 -12.55 26.50
C SER A 300 10.55 -13.47 25.66
N PRO A 301 9.75 -14.34 26.28
CA PRO A 301 8.68 -15.05 25.58
C PRO A 301 7.45 -14.16 25.31
N LEU A 302 7.43 -12.93 25.83
CA LEU A 302 6.34 -11.97 25.69
C LEU A 302 6.70 -10.84 24.73
N SER A 303 5.73 -10.44 23.91
CA SER A 303 5.80 -9.25 23.06
C SER A 303 5.80 -7.96 23.87
N ILE A 304 6.42 -6.90 23.34
CA ILE A 304 6.26 -5.53 23.86
C ILE A 304 4.89 -4.94 23.46
N MET A 305 4.27 -5.46 22.39
CA MET A 305 2.93 -5.02 22.00
C MET A 305 1.93 -5.36 23.12
N PRO A 306 1.12 -4.37 23.58
CA PRO A 306 0.18 -4.59 24.66
C PRO A 306 -0.99 -5.46 24.21
N THR A 307 -1.53 -6.24 25.14
CA THR A 307 -2.77 -7.01 24.94
C THR A 307 -4.00 -6.13 25.19
N GLY A 308 -5.17 -6.53 24.68
CA GLY A 308 -6.43 -5.84 24.99
C GLY A 308 -6.70 -4.55 24.20
N VAL A 309 -5.89 -4.23 23.19
CA VAL A 309 -6.03 -2.98 22.40
C VAL A 309 -7.36 -2.94 21.66
N ALA A 310 -7.75 -4.03 21.01
CA ALA A 310 -9.02 -4.12 20.25
C ALA A 310 -10.24 -3.96 21.17
N GLU A 311 -10.20 -4.59 22.35
CA GLU A 311 -11.24 -4.47 23.37
C GLU A 311 -11.31 -3.04 23.93
N GLY A 312 -10.15 -2.41 24.15
CA GLY A 312 -10.05 -1.05 24.68
C GLY A 312 -10.62 0.03 23.76
N ILE A 313 -10.46 -0.12 22.43
CA ILE A 313 -11.04 0.83 21.45
C ILE A 313 -12.47 0.46 21.03
N GLY A 314 -12.90 -0.77 21.27
CA GLY A 314 -14.24 -1.26 20.93
C GLY A 314 -14.39 -1.67 19.45
N PRO A 315 -15.53 -2.29 19.09
CA PRO A 315 -15.71 -2.96 17.80
C PRO A 315 -15.76 -2.01 16.60
N GLU A 316 -16.35 -0.83 16.75
CA GLU A 316 -16.44 0.15 15.65
C GLU A 316 -15.07 0.72 15.27
N LYS A 317 -14.29 1.15 16.27
CA LYS A 317 -12.93 1.64 16.05
C LYS A 317 -11.98 0.54 15.59
N THR A 318 -12.19 -0.69 16.06
CA THR A 318 -11.45 -1.86 15.55
C THR A 318 -11.74 -2.07 14.07
N ARG A 319 -13.01 -2.04 13.65
CA ARG A 319 -13.39 -2.15 12.23
C ARG A 319 -12.75 -1.05 11.40
N ASP A 320 -12.84 0.20 11.85
CA ASP A 320 -12.23 1.35 11.17
C ASP A 320 -10.70 1.19 11.07
N LEU A 321 -10.03 0.80 12.18
CA LEU A 321 -8.59 0.50 12.21
C LEU A 321 -8.21 -0.60 11.22
N MET A 322 -8.96 -1.70 11.19
CA MET A 322 -8.72 -2.79 10.24
C MET A 322 -8.96 -2.35 8.80
N THR A 323 -9.96 -1.50 8.52
CA THR A 323 -10.12 -0.88 7.20
C THR A 323 -8.89 -0.09 6.79
N PHE A 324 -8.31 0.71 7.70
CA PHE A 324 -7.10 1.47 7.44
C PHE A 324 -5.85 0.61 7.17
N LEU A 325 -5.68 -0.48 7.93
CA LEU A 325 -4.53 -1.38 7.85
C LEU A 325 -4.60 -2.31 6.64
N LEU A 326 -5.79 -2.80 6.29
CA LEU A 326 -5.98 -3.83 5.27
C LEU A 326 -6.36 -3.29 3.89
N THR A 327 -6.65 -2.00 3.75
CA THR A 327 -7.02 -1.41 2.46
C THR A 327 -6.14 -0.22 2.09
N GLU A 328 -5.89 -0.08 0.79
CA GLU A 328 -5.28 1.09 0.20
C GLU A 328 -6.36 1.88 -0.55
N THR A 329 -6.64 3.10 -0.09
CA THR A 329 -7.71 3.92 -0.66
C THR A 329 -7.24 4.77 -1.84
N LEU A 330 -6.05 5.36 -1.73
CA LEU A 330 -5.50 6.21 -2.78
C LEU A 330 -3.97 6.08 -2.82
N PRO A 331 -3.39 5.26 -3.73
CA PRO A 331 -1.96 5.26 -3.95
C PRO A 331 -1.50 6.58 -4.60
N PRO A 332 -0.21 6.94 -4.50
CA PRO A 332 0.37 8.05 -5.28
C PRO A 332 0.04 7.92 -6.77
N ALA A 333 -0.28 9.05 -7.43
CA ALA A 333 -0.56 9.01 -8.86
C ALA A 333 0.71 8.61 -9.61
N PRO A 334 0.63 7.74 -10.63
CA PRO A 334 1.76 7.44 -11.49
C PRO A 334 2.38 8.72 -12.09
N LEU A 335 3.70 8.77 -12.16
CA LEU A 335 4.39 9.79 -12.96
C LEU A 335 4.41 9.34 -14.42
N GLU A 336 3.43 9.81 -15.19
CA GLU A 336 3.32 9.46 -16.61
C GLU A 336 4.27 10.29 -17.50
N ARG A 337 4.86 11.36 -16.95
CA ARG A 337 5.75 12.28 -17.65
C ARG A 337 6.98 12.60 -16.81
N LYS A 338 8.12 12.80 -17.48
CA LYS A 338 9.39 13.25 -16.86
C LYS A 338 9.32 14.73 -16.47
N GLY A 339 10.11 15.13 -15.48
CA GLY A 339 10.22 16.53 -15.04
C GLY A 339 9.34 16.88 -13.83
N ALA A 340 8.70 15.88 -13.21
CA ALA A 340 8.02 16.08 -11.94
C ALA A 340 9.00 16.60 -10.87
N PRO A 341 8.60 17.58 -10.06
CA PRO A 341 9.42 18.08 -8.97
C PRO A 341 9.67 16.99 -7.91
N PRO A 342 10.74 17.12 -7.11
CA PRO A 342 10.95 16.23 -5.98
C PRO A 342 9.75 16.29 -5.00
N PRO A 343 9.41 15.18 -4.32
CA PRO A 343 8.37 15.17 -3.30
C PRO A 343 8.62 16.22 -2.22
N ARG A 344 7.55 16.84 -1.71
CA ARG A 344 7.62 17.78 -0.57
C ARG A 344 8.08 17.09 0.69
N THR A 345 8.83 17.80 1.53
CA THR A 345 9.09 17.33 2.89
C THR A 345 7.83 17.48 3.76
N ARG A 346 7.67 16.61 4.75
CA ARG A 346 6.59 16.76 5.74
C ARG A 346 6.69 18.07 6.51
N ALA A 347 7.91 18.52 6.83
CA ALA A 347 8.15 19.76 7.56
C ALA A 347 7.61 21.00 6.83
N GLU A 348 7.74 21.06 5.50
CA GLU A 348 7.15 22.14 4.68
C GLU A 348 5.63 22.20 4.85
N LEU A 349 4.97 21.04 4.82
CA LEU A 349 3.52 20.97 4.95
C LEU A 349 3.06 21.37 6.37
N GLU A 350 3.73 20.84 7.40
CA GLU A 350 3.39 21.14 8.80
C GLU A 350 3.61 22.61 9.14
N ALA A 351 4.57 23.30 8.50
CA ALA A 351 4.75 24.73 8.65
C ALA A 351 3.51 25.53 8.16
N VAL A 352 2.96 25.14 7.01
CA VAL A 352 1.76 25.76 6.42
C VAL A 352 0.50 25.45 7.25
N LEU A 353 0.28 24.18 7.58
CA LEU A 353 -0.86 23.76 8.40
C LEU A 353 -0.76 24.34 9.82
N GLY A 354 0.46 24.60 10.28
CA GLY A 354 0.72 25.13 11.59
C GLY A 354 0.27 26.57 11.83
N ALA A 355 0.01 27.32 10.76
CA ALA A 355 -0.54 28.67 10.84
C ALA A 355 -2.07 28.69 11.08
N ALA A 356 -2.74 27.53 11.15
CA ALA A 356 -4.17 27.46 11.43
C ALA A 356 -4.53 27.88 12.88
N PRO A 357 -5.69 28.53 13.12
CA PRO A 357 -6.15 28.86 14.46
C PRO A 357 -6.20 27.63 15.37
N THR A 358 -5.91 27.79 16.66
CA THR A 358 -5.82 26.68 17.64
C THR A 358 -7.09 25.81 17.69
N THR A 359 -8.26 26.38 17.43
CA THR A 359 -9.55 25.67 17.34
C THR A 359 -9.67 24.76 16.11
N ALA A 360 -9.05 25.13 14.98
CA ALA A 360 -9.00 24.31 13.77
C ALA A 360 -7.96 23.18 13.87
N ARG A 361 -6.82 23.43 14.54
CA ARG A 361 -5.82 22.40 14.87
C ARG A 361 -6.38 21.32 15.81
N ALA A 362 -7.16 21.72 16.80
CA ALA A 362 -7.84 20.79 17.70
C ALA A 362 -8.88 19.93 16.97
N ALA A 363 -9.63 20.50 16.01
CA ALA A 363 -10.58 19.74 15.20
C ALA A 363 -9.91 18.71 14.27
N ALA A 364 -8.71 19.01 13.75
CA ALA A 364 -7.93 18.09 12.92
C ALA A 364 -7.26 16.94 13.69
N THR A 365 -7.19 17.04 15.04
CA THR A 365 -6.49 16.09 15.92
C THR A 365 -7.38 15.48 17.01
N ALA A 366 -8.63 15.92 17.14
CA ALA A 366 -9.58 15.40 18.14
C ALA A 366 -10.10 14.00 17.77
N PRO A 367 -10.33 13.11 18.75
CA PRO A 367 -11.03 11.85 18.53
C PRO A 367 -12.44 12.13 18.01
N ALA A 368 -12.77 11.59 16.85
CA ALA A 368 -14.07 11.79 16.19
C ALA A 368 -15.15 10.93 16.86
N SER A 369 -15.80 11.46 17.87
CA SER A 369 -17.14 11.00 18.28
C SER A 369 -18.16 12.05 17.86
N GLN A 370 -18.86 11.77 16.76
CA GLN A 370 -19.89 12.54 16.01
C GLN A 370 -19.38 13.44 14.87
N PRO A 371 -20.15 13.54 13.75
CA PRO A 371 -19.81 14.46 12.66
C PRO A 371 -19.90 15.90 13.17
N SER A 372 -18.75 16.54 13.37
CA SER A 372 -18.64 17.91 13.87
C SER A 372 -19.03 18.98 12.84
N HIS A 373 -19.29 18.59 11.59
CA HIS A 373 -19.52 19.49 10.47
C HIS A 373 -20.83 19.20 9.74
N LYS A 374 -21.43 20.23 9.14
CA LYS A 374 -22.59 20.09 8.27
C LYS A 374 -22.25 19.19 7.08
N PRO A 375 -23.20 18.38 6.57
CA PRO A 375 -23.01 17.68 5.31
C PRO A 375 -22.54 18.64 4.21
N LEU A 376 -21.52 18.25 3.44
CA LEU A 376 -20.96 19.02 2.34
C LEU A 376 -21.04 18.20 1.05
N THR A 377 -21.72 18.73 0.05
CA THR A 377 -21.81 18.12 -1.28
C THR A 377 -20.88 18.83 -2.25
N VAL A 378 -19.79 18.17 -2.62
CA VAL A 378 -18.81 18.66 -3.60
C VAL A 378 -19.12 18.06 -4.96
N LEU A 379 -19.36 18.91 -5.96
CA LEU A 379 -19.57 18.50 -7.34
C LEU A 379 -18.28 18.70 -8.15
N LEU A 380 -17.69 17.60 -8.64
CA LEU A 380 -16.51 17.64 -9.51
C LEU A 380 -16.96 17.63 -10.98
N VAL A 381 -16.72 18.73 -11.68
CA VAL A 381 -17.06 18.90 -13.10
C VAL A 381 -15.80 18.70 -13.94
N ALA A 382 -15.77 17.60 -14.68
CA ALA A 382 -14.65 17.21 -15.53
C ALA A 382 -15.08 17.15 -17.00
N GLY A 383 -14.13 16.91 -17.91
CA GLY A 383 -14.41 16.72 -19.34
C GLY A 383 -13.59 15.57 -19.93
N PRO A 384 -13.68 15.33 -21.24
CA PRO A 384 -12.79 14.38 -21.91
C PRO A 384 -11.35 14.88 -21.83
N LYS A 385 -10.40 13.95 -21.62
CA LYS A 385 -8.97 14.24 -21.71
C LYS A 385 -8.62 14.83 -23.08
N ASP A 386 -7.83 15.88 -23.09
CA ASP A 386 -7.46 16.65 -24.29
C ASP A 386 -5.95 16.77 -24.53
N HIS A 387 -5.11 16.27 -23.60
CA HIS A 387 -3.64 16.29 -23.71
C HIS A 387 -2.99 14.91 -23.58
N GLY A 388 -1.66 14.89 -23.71
CA GLY A 388 -0.83 13.70 -23.58
C GLY A 388 -0.77 13.11 -22.16
N PRO A 389 0.07 12.08 -21.94
CA PRO A 389 0.23 11.46 -20.63
C PRO A 389 0.63 12.47 -19.54
N GLY A 390 -0.02 12.40 -18.39
CA GLY A 390 0.23 13.27 -17.23
C GLY A 390 -0.22 14.73 -17.37
N GLU A 391 -0.92 15.11 -18.44
CA GLU A 391 -1.41 16.46 -18.72
C GLU A 391 -2.93 16.45 -18.91
N HIS A 392 -3.63 17.41 -18.31
CA HIS A 392 -5.09 17.63 -18.48
C HIS A 392 -5.93 16.34 -18.42
N ASP A 393 -5.55 15.41 -17.54
CA ASP A 393 -6.27 14.15 -17.37
C ASP A 393 -7.47 14.36 -16.42
N TYR A 394 -8.49 15.06 -16.93
CA TYR A 394 -9.68 15.39 -16.16
C TYR A 394 -10.42 14.16 -15.63
N PRO A 395 -10.61 13.06 -16.40
CA PRO A 395 -11.24 11.85 -15.88
C PRO A 395 -10.43 11.20 -14.75
N ALA A 396 -9.10 11.10 -14.89
CA ALA A 396 -8.25 10.57 -13.82
C ALA A 396 -8.29 11.47 -12.57
N TRP A 397 -8.26 12.79 -12.74
CA TRP A 397 -8.45 13.74 -11.65
C TRP A 397 -9.78 13.54 -10.94
N GLN A 398 -10.89 13.51 -11.69
CA GLN A 398 -12.25 13.40 -11.12
C GLN A 398 -12.39 12.10 -10.32
N LYS A 399 -11.92 10.97 -10.87
CA LYS A 399 -11.92 9.68 -10.17
C LYS A 399 -11.11 9.74 -8.87
N ARG A 400 -9.86 10.23 -8.93
CA ARG A 400 -8.97 10.28 -7.77
C ARG A 400 -9.47 11.25 -6.69
N TRP A 401 -9.97 12.41 -7.08
CA TRP A 401 -10.51 13.41 -6.15
C TRP A 401 -11.86 13.01 -5.57
N THR A 402 -12.65 12.20 -6.28
CA THR A 402 -13.85 11.56 -5.73
C THR A 402 -13.48 10.61 -4.59
N THR A 403 -12.47 9.77 -4.80
CA THR A 403 -11.95 8.91 -3.73
C THR A 403 -11.38 9.74 -2.59
N LEU A 404 -10.53 10.73 -2.89
CA LEU A 404 -9.87 11.57 -1.87
C LEU A 404 -10.86 12.32 -0.98
N LEU A 405 -11.82 13.04 -1.58
CA LEU A 405 -12.80 13.83 -0.84
C LEU A 405 -13.82 12.94 -0.13
N GLY A 406 -14.18 11.80 -0.72
CA GLY A 406 -15.08 10.81 -0.12
C GLY A 406 -14.49 10.12 1.12
N LEU A 407 -13.20 10.29 1.40
CA LEU A 407 -12.60 9.85 2.66
C LEU A 407 -13.08 10.71 3.84
N ALA A 408 -13.45 11.98 3.63
CA ALA A 408 -13.77 12.90 4.71
C ALA A 408 -15.19 12.70 5.27
N ASP A 409 -15.31 12.77 6.60
CA ASP A 409 -16.59 12.67 7.29
C ASP A 409 -17.58 13.75 6.82
N GLY A 410 -18.80 13.30 6.51
CA GLY A 410 -19.90 14.18 6.09
C GLY A 410 -19.69 14.84 4.72
N VAL A 411 -18.81 14.30 3.87
CA VAL A 411 -18.64 14.77 2.48
C VAL A 411 -19.29 13.80 1.51
N THR A 412 -20.18 14.31 0.67
CA THR A 412 -20.70 13.61 -0.51
C THR A 412 -20.04 14.18 -1.75
N VAL A 413 -19.56 13.31 -2.64
CA VAL A 413 -18.96 13.75 -3.91
C VAL A 413 -19.86 13.33 -5.06
N ALA A 414 -20.29 14.31 -5.85
CA ALA A 414 -20.99 14.10 -7.11
C ALA A 414 -20.03 14.36 -8.29
N GLN A 415 -20.26 13.67 -9.41
CA GLN A 415 -19.48 13.81 -10.64
C GLN A 415 -20.38 14.32 -11.76
N ALA A 416 -19.93 15.33 -12.50
CA ALA A 416 -20.56 15.77 -13.74
C ALA A 416 -19.59 15.66 -14.91
N ASP A 417 -20.06 15.07 -15.99
CA ASP A 417 -19.36 15.05 -17.27
C ASP A 417 -19.76 16.29 -18.06
N GLU A 418 -18.78 17.16 -18.29
CA GLU A 418 -18.82 18.42 -19.03
C GLU A 418 -19.66 19.55 -18.40
N TRP A 419 -20.92 19.30 -18.04
CA TRP A 419 -21.79 20.31 -17.43
C TRP A 419 -22.79 19.70 -16.45
N PRO A 420 -23.02 20.33 -15.28
CA PRO A 420 -23.98 19.78 -14.33
C PRO A 420 -25.44 19.85 -14.79
N THR A 421 -26.19 18.83 -14.39
CA THR A 421 -27.65 18.75 -14.50
C THR A 421 -28.34 19.68 -13.49
N ALA A 422 -29.63 19.94 -13.70
CA ALA A 422 -30.43 20.76 -12.76
C ALA A 422 -30.41 20.20 -11.32
N GLY A 423 -30.57 18.88 -11.16
CA GLY A 423 -30.53 18.26 -9.83
C GLY A 423 -29.16 18.36 -9.16
N GLN A 424 -28.07 18.23 -9.92
CA GLN A 424 -26.72 18.46 -9.41
C GLN A 424 -26.51 19.92 -9.01
N TRP A 425 -27.01 20.85 -9.81
CA TRP A 425 -26.99 22.26 -9.47
C TRP A 425 -27.79 22.56 -8.21
N GLU A 426 -28.87 21.86 -7.90
CA GLU A 426 -29.66 22.08 -6.67
C GLU A 426 -28.99 21.50 -5.42
N GLN A 427 -28.36 20.33 -5.54
CA GLN A 427 -27.82 19.57 -4.41
C GLN A 427 -26.40 20.01 -4.00
N ALA A 428 -25.60 20.52 -4.93
CA ALA A 428 -24.21 20.87 -4.64
C ALA A 428 -24.11 22.15 -3.80
N ASP A 429 -23.19 22.13 -2.82
CA ASP A 429 -22.77 23.31 -2.07
C ASP A 429 -21.62 24.03 -2.78
N VAL A 430 -20.75 23.26 -3.45
CA VAL A 430 -19.63 23.77 -4.22
C VAL A 430 -19.41 22.94 -5.49
N ALA A 431 -19.16 23.61 -6.61
CA ALA A 431 -18.80 22.99 -7.88
C ALA A 431 -17.35 23.33 -8.27
N VAL A 432 -16.55 22.30 -8.51
CA VAL A 432 -15.13 22.40 -8.88
C VAL A 432 -14.99 22.02 -10.36
N PHE A 433 -14.67 23.00 -11.20
CA PHE A 433 -14.46 22.83 -12.62
C PHE A 433 -12.98 22.60 -12.91
N TYR A 434 -12.66 21.44 -13.49
CA TYR A 434 -11.36 21.13 -14.08
C TYR A 434 -11.60 20.38 -15.39
N SER A 435 -11.63 21.12 -16.49
CA SER A 435 -11.92 20.63 -17.83
C SER A 435 -11.48 21.65 -18.88
N ALA A 436 -11.55 21.27 -20.16
CA ALA A 436 -11.46 22.21 -21.29
C ALA A 436 -12.70 23.10 -21.47
N ASN A 437 -13.54 23.15 -20.44
CA ASN A 437 -14.82 23.83 -20.40
C ASN A 437 -15.71 23.51 -21.64
N PRO A 438 -15.79 22.24 -22.10
CA PRO A 438 -16.27 21.87 -23.44
C PRO A 438 -17.66 22.40 -23.76
N ALA A 439 -18.51 22.43 -22.74
CA ALA A 439 -19.92 22.72 -22.89
C ALA A 439 -20.28 24.16 -22.52
N TRP A 440 -19.34 25.05 -22.21
CA TRP A 440 -19.62 26.44 -21.81
C TRP A 440 -20.22 27.28 -22.94
N THR A 441 -21.25 28.05 -22.59
CA THR A 441 -21.91 29.04 -23.44
C THR A 441 -22.39 30.22 -22.58
N ALA A 442 -22.67 31.36 -23.21
CA ALA A 442 -23.21 32.53 -22.49
C ALA A 442 -24.52 32.22 -21.74
N ASP A 443 -25.41 31.40 -22.33
CA ASP A 443 -26.67 31.01 -21.71
C ASP A 443 -26.49 30.18 -20.44
N LYS A 444 -25.47 29.32 -20.40
CA LYS A 444 -25.11 28.55 -19.22
C LYS A 444 -24.60 29.42 -18.06
N GLY A 445 -24.22 30.67 -18.34
CA GLY A 445 -23.94 31.67 -17.30
C GLY A 445 -25.07 31.85 -16.30
N LYS A 446 -26.34 31.69 -16.72
CA LYS A 446 -27.51 31.78 -15.84
C LYS A 446 -27.51 30.69 -14.76
N HIS A 447 -26.94 29.51 -15.04
CA HIS A 447 -26.84 28.44 -14.05
C HIS A 447 -25.84 28.83 -12.95
N LEU A 448 -24.70 29.41 -13.35
CA LEU A 448 -23.69 29.92 -12.41
C LEU A 448 -24.26 31.06 -11.56
N ASP A 449 -25.01 31.98 -12.18
CA ASP A 449 -25.64 33.09 -11.45
C ASP A 449 -26.65 32.59 -10.42
N GLY A 450 -27.54 31.67 -10.80
CA GLY A 450 -28.51 31.07 -9.89
C GLY A 450 -27.84 30.29 -8.75
N PHE A 451 -26.73 29.62 -9.04
CA PHE A 451 -25.92 28.91 -8.05
C PHE A 451 -25.27 29.86 -7.04
N LEU A 452 -24.65 30.95 -7.51
CA LEU A 452 -24.03 31.97 -6.67
C LEU A 452 -25.08 32.75 -5.85
N ALA A 453 -26.21 33.11 -6.45
CA ALA A 453 -27.27 33.88 -5.80
C ALA A 453 -27.83 33.18 -4.55
N ARG A 454 -27.87 31.84 -4.55
CA ARG A 454 -28.29 31.05 -3.38
C ARG A 454 -27.17 30.71 -2.40
N GLY A 455 -25.93 31.18 -2.65
CA GLY A 455 -24.77 30.96 -1.78
C GLY A 455 -23.89 29.75 -2.14
N GLY A 456 -24.04 29.20 -3.35
CA GLY A 456 -23.16 28.13 -3.84
C GLY A 456 -21.74 28.63 -4.14
N GLY A 457 -20.76 27.74 -3.97
CA GLY A 457 -19.35 28.01 -4.21
C GLY A 457 -18.83 27.52 -5.58
N LEU A 458 -18.13 28.35 -6.33
CA LEU A 458 -17.48 27.94 -7.59
C LEU A 458 -15.96 27.89 -7.41
N VAL A 459 -15.33 26.85 -7.93
CA VAL A 459 -13.87 26.74 -8.03
C VAL A 459 -13.52 26.42 -9.47
N PHE A 460 -12.77 27.29 -10.15
CA PHE A 460 -12.29 27.08 -11.51
C PHE A 460 -10.79 26.79 -11.50
N LEU A 461 -10.41 25.66 -12.07
CA LEU A 461 -9.04 25.20 -12.11
C LEU A 461 -8.51 25.20 -13.54
N HIS A 462 -7.34 25.80 -13.70
CA HIS A 462 -6.54 25.69 -14.91
C HIS A 462 -7.35 26.03 -16.18
N TRP A 463 -7.43 25.10 -17.13
CA TRP A 463 -8.10 25.31 -18.42
C TRP A 463 -9.63 25.50 -18.33
N ALA A 464 -10.23 25.27 -17.16
CA ALA A 464 -11.65 25.57 -16.94
C ALA A 464 -11.99 27.05 -17.11
N VAL A 465 -10.99 27.94 -17.01
CA VAL A 465 -11.15 29.39 -17.24
C VAL A 465 -11.26 29.76 -18.73
N HIS A 466 -11.16 28.79 -19.64
CA HIS A 466 -11.27 29.02 -21.07
C HIS A 466 -12.68 29.44 -21.47
N GLY A 467 -12.79 30.69 -21.95
CA GLY A 467 -14.07 31.33 -22.26
C GLY A 467 -14.71 30.89 -23.57
N ARG A 468 -13.99 30.14 -24.43
CA ARG A 468 -14.45 29.75 -25.77
C ARG A 468 -14.98 30.96 -26.55
N GLU A 469 -16.21 30.89 -27.05
CA GLU A 469 -16.89 31.99 -27.76
C GLU A 469 -17.56 32.99 -26.82
N ALA A 470 -17.68 32.67 -25.53
CA ALA A 470 -18.36 33.48 -24.51
C ALA A 470 -17.39 33.89 -23.40
N VAL A 471 -16.32 34.60 -23.78
CA VAL A 471 -15.23 34.99 -22.88
C VAL A 471 -15.66 36.02 -21.84
N GLU A 472 -16.27 37.11 -22.27
CA GLU A 472 -16.73 38.20 -21.41
C GLU A 472 -17.80 37.72 -20.42
N PRO A 473 -18.83 36.95 -20.83
CA PRO A 473 -19.75 36.32 -19.89
C PRO A 473 -19.06 35.45 -18.83
N LEU A 474 -17.98 34.72 -19.18
CA LEU A 474 -17.26 33.93 -18.18
C LEU A 474 -16.49 34.85 -17.23
N ALA A 475 -15.73 35.81 -17.76
CA ALA A 475 -14.94 36.77 -16.99
C ALA A 475 -15.80 37.58 -16.01
N GLU A 476 -17.02 37.95 -16.39
CA GLU A 476 -17.96 38.65 -15.50
C GLU A 476 -18.26 37.89 -14.20
N ARG A 477 -18.21 36.54 -14.25
CA ARG A 477 -18.53 35.64 -13.15
C ARG A 477 -17.29 35.21 -12.39
N ILE A 478 -16.21 34.88 -13.08
CA ILE A 478 -14.99 34.36 -12.46
C ILE A 478 -13.89 35.41 -12.27
N GLY A 479 -14.12 36.65 -12.69
CA GLY A 479 -13.17 37.77 -12.63
C GLY A 479 -12.34 37.90 -13.90
N LEU A 480 -11.56 36.87 -14.23
CA LEU A 480 -10.70 36.83 -15.42
C LEU A 480 -10.86 35.48 -16.15
N ALA A 481 -10.98 35.51 -17.48
CA ALA A 481 -11.13 34.32 -18.32
C ALA A 481 -10.09 34.28 -19.45
N SER A 482 -9.71 33.06 -19.86
CA SER A 482 -8.81 32.85 -21.00
C SER A 482 -9.53 33.10 -22.31
N ARG A 483 -8.87 33.84 -23.20
CA ARG A 483 -9.35 34.18 -24.55
C ARG A 483 -8.54 33.40 -25.60
N PRO A 484 -9.22 32.64 -26.48
CA PRO A 484 -8.56 31.96 -27.58
C PRO A 484 -7.70 32.91 -28.42
N GLY A 485 -6.44 32.54 -28.67
CA GLY A 485 -5.50 33.31 -29.49
C GLY A 485 -4.95 34.60 -28.88
N VAL A 486 -5.33 34.94 -27.64
CA VAL A 486 -4.85 36.15 -26.95
C VAL A 486 -4.16 35.81 -25.64
N THR A 487 -4.76 34.95 -24.82
CA THR A 487 -4.15 34.53 -23.55
C THR A 487 -2.86 33.80 -23.83
N LYS A 488 -1.80 34.26 -23.16
CA LYS A 488 -0.47 33.67 -23.24
C LYS A 488 -0.30 32.65 -22.11
N TYR A 489 0.60 31.70 -22.35
CA TYR A 489 0.92 30.65 -21.40
C TYR A 489 2.37 30.20 -21.55
N ARG A 490 2.90 29.57 -20.50
CA ARG A 490 4.15 28.81 -20.56
C ARG A 490 4.13 27.66 -19.56
N HIS A 491 4.80 26.58 -19.91
CA HIS A 491 5.10 25.48 -19.01
C HIS A 491 6.43 25.69 -18.28
N GLY A 492 6.53 25.26 -17.02
CA GLY A 492 7.79 25.11 -16.32
C GLY A 492 7.73 25.59 -14.87
N ALA A 493 8.91 25.90 -14.34
CA ALA A 493 9.05 26.40 -12.98
C ALA A 493 8.37 27.77 -12.82
N LEU A 494 7.68 27.97 -11.70
CA LEU A 494 7.11 29.24 -11.29
C LEU A 494 7.20 29.40 -9.76
N ASP A 495 7.30 30.65 -9.31
CA ASP A 495 7.12 31.00 -7.92
C ASP A 495 5.74 31.65 -7.77
N LEU A 496 4.84 30.98 -7.05
CA LEU A 496 3.54 31.51 -6.66
C LEU A 496 3.74 32.42 -5.44
N ASN A 497 3.70 33.73 -5.68
CA ASN A 497 3.91 34.76 -4.67
C ASN A 497 2.58 35.11 -4.01
N ILE A 498 2.43 34.81 -2.71
CA ILE A 498 1.21 35.12 -1.97
C ILE A 498 1.15 36.63 -1.70
N ARG A 499 0.01 37.24 -2.04
CA ARG A 499 -0.27 38.67 -1.87
C ARG A 499 -1.15 38.98 -0.67
N ASP A 500 -1.99 38.03 -0.28
CA ASP A 500 -2.74 38.08 0.97
C ASP A 500 -2.52 36.79 1.76
N ALA A 501 -1.57 36.80 2.67
CA ALA A 501 -1.31 35.68 3.57
C ALA A 501 -2.30 35.61 4.76
N SER A 502 -3.16 36.61 4.93
CA SER A 502 -4.21 36.62 5.96
C SER A 502 -5.47 35.87 5.51
N HIS A 503 -5.69 35.77 4.20
CA HIS A 503 -6.84 35.08 3.64
C HIS A 503 -6.86 33.60 4.07
N PRO A 504 -8.05 33.03 4.41
CA PRO A 504 -8.13 31.64 4.88
C PRO A 504 -7.54 30.59 3.93
N ILE A 505 -7.55 30.83 2.62
CA ILE A 505 -6.98 29.91 1.61
C ILE A 505 -5.45 29.87 1.68
N THR A 506 -4.82 31.03 1.76
CA THR A 506 -3.37 31.24 1.62
C THR A 506 -2.66 31.41 2.96
N ARG A 507 -3.37 31.30 4.08
CA ARG A 507 -2.77 31.37 5.42
C ARG A 507 -1.63 30.37 5.62
N GLY A 508 -0.49 30.86 6.10
CA GLY A 508 0.72 30.06 6.32
C GLY A 508 1.59 29.87 5.08
N PHE A 509 1.15 30.38 3.92
CA PHE A 509 1.97 30.46 2.72
C PHE A 509 2.58 31.86 2.58
N ASP A 510 3.75 31.92 1.95
CA ASP A 510 4.45 33.16 1.58
C ASP A 510 4.85 33.13 0.10
N LYS A 511 5.82 32.30 -0.24
CA LYS A 511 6.18 32.00 -1.64
C LYS A 511 6.29 30.50 -1.82
N VAL A 512 5.62 29.98 -2.85
CA VAL A 512 5.58 28.54 -3.10
C VAL A 512 6.09 28.25 -4.51
N HIS A 513 7.12 27.42 -4.59
CA HIS A 513 7.68 27.01 -5.87
C HIS A 513 6.87 25.87 -6.48
N PHE A 514 6.45 25.97 -7.74
CA PHE A 514 5.78 24.89 -8.48
C PHE A 514 6.41 24.67 -9.85
N VAL A 515 6.17 23.50 -10.43
CA VAL A 515 6.45 23.20 -11.84
C VAL A 515 5.12 22.89 -12.52
N ASP A 516 4.59 23.88 -13.25
CA ASP A 516 3.24 23.84 -13.82
C ASP A 516 3.11 24.80 -15.01
N GLU A 517 1.89 25.18 -15.37
CA GLU A 517 1.58 26.17 -16.39
C GLU A 517 1.02 27.46 -15.78
N THR A 518 1.49 28.61 -16.26
CA THR A 518 0.98 29.94 -15.89
C THR A 518 0.26 30.59 -17.06
N TYR A 519 -0.80 31.36 -16.78
CA TYR A 519 -1.53 32.16 -17.78
C TYR A 519 -1.43 33.66 -17.51
N TRP A 520 -1.41 34.45 -18.59
CA TRP A 520 -1.51 35.91 -18.51
C TRP A 520 -2.16 36.52 -19.75
N ASP A 521 -2.41 37.83 -19.68
CA ASP A 521 -3.22 38.55 -20.67
C ASP A 521 -4.64 37.94 -20.79
N LEU A 522 -5.22 37.61 -19.62
CA LEU A 522 -6.61 37.15 -19.46
C LEU A 522 -7.60 38.30 -19.68
N ALA A 523 -8.78 37.99 -20.21
CA ALA A 523 -9.86 38.95 -20.39
C ALA A 523 -10.66 39.16 -19.10
N GLY A 524 -11.06 40.39 -18.82
CA GLY A 524 -11.85 40.76 -17.64
C GLY A 524 -11.34 42.03 -16.98
N ASP A 525 -11.86 42.34 -15.80
CA ASP A 525 -11.48 43.52 -15.03
C ASP A 525 -10.75 43.10 -13.73
N PRO A 526 -9.42 43.27 -13.65
CA PRO A 526 -8.65 42.94 -12.45
C PRO A 526 -9.06 43.69 -11.19
N SER A 527 -9.82 44.79 -11.28
CA SER A 527 -10.33 45.48 -10.09
C SER A 527 -11.48 44.71 -9.40
N ARG A 528 -12.07 43.74 -10.09
CA ARG A 528 -13.19 42.91 -9.60
C ARG A 528 -12.75 41.62 -8.92
N ILE A 529 -11.44 41.40 -8.75
CA ILE A 529 -10.90 40.23 -8.06
C ILE A 529 -10.20 40.64 -6.77
N HIS A 530 -10.24 39.76 -5.77
CA HIS A 530 -9.33 39.80 -4.66
C HIS A 530 -8.14 38.88 -4.97
N LEU A 531 -7.02 39.49 -5.34
CA LEU A 531 -5.80 38.77 -5.72
C LEU A 531 -5.17 38.11 -4.49
N LEU A 532 -5.07 36.78 -4.50
CA LEU A 532 -4.41 36.02 -3.43
C LEU A 532 -2.96 35.67 -3.78
N ALA A 533 -2.67 35.38 -5.04
CA ALA A 533 -1.30 35.12 -5.49
C ALA A 533 -1.07 35.40 -6.98
N ASP A 534 0.18 35.74 -7.32
CA ASP A 534 0.65 35.91 -8.69
C ASP A 534 1.94 35.15 -8.98
N ALA A 535 2.32 35.14 -10.26
CA ALA A 535 3.64 34.72 -10.73
C ALA A 535 4.21 35.80 -11.65
N ILE A 536 5.54 35.88 -11.79
CA ILE A 536 6.17 36.85 -12.67
C ILE A 536 6.22 36.31 -14.10
N GLU A 537 5.46 36.92 -15.01
CA GLU A 537 5.43 36.59 -16.44
C GLU A 537 5.55 37.85 -17.29
N ASP A 538 6.32 37.77 -18.38
CA ASP A 538 6.73 38.92 -19.20
C ASP A 538 7.29 40.08 -18.33
N GLY A 539 8.04 39.73 -17.27
CA GLY A 539 8.68 40.70 -16.36
C GLY A 539 7.73 41.41 -15.39
N ALA A 540 6.46 41.00 -15.29
CA ALA A 540 5.46 41.63 -14.43
C ALA A 540 4.66 40.60 -13.61
N PRO A 541 4.12 40.96 -12.43
CA PRO A 541 3.24 40.09 -11.66
C PRO A 541 1.92 39.85 -12.40
N ARG A 542 1.56 38.58 -12.62
CA ARG A 542 0.33 38.15 -13.31
C ARG A 542 -0.54 37.27 -12.40
N PRO A 543 -1.84 37.57 -12.24
CA PRO A 543 -2.74 36.82 -11.37
C PRO A 543 -2.76 35.31 -11.67
N GLN A 544 -2.52 34.48 -10.64
CA GLN A 544 -2.59 33.01 -10.75
C GLN A 544 -3.58 32.38 -9.76
N LEU A 545 -3.88 33.05 -8.65
CA LEU A 545 -4.90 32.63 -7.68
C LEU A 545 -5.66 33.86 -7.19
N TRP A 546 -6.98 33.85 -7.32
CA TRP A 546 -7.81 34.95 -6.84
C TRP A 546 -9.19 34.47 -6.40
N THR A 547 -9.86 35.32 -5.65
CA THR A 547 -11.25 35.13 -5.28
C THR A 547 -12.13 36.24 -5.80
N ARG A 548 -13.42 35.96 -5.87
CA ARG A 548 -14.46 36.92 -6.16
C ARG A 548 -15.72 36.53 -5.41
N GLU A 549 -16.40 37.50 -4.82
CA GLU A 549 -17.73 37.29 -4.25
C GLU A 549 -18.78 37.90 -5.18
N GLN A 550 -19.91 37.21 -5.34
CA GLN A 550 -21.06 37.69 -6.08
C GLN A 550 -22.32 37.23 -5.35
N ASP A 551 -23.19 38.19 -5.04
CA ASP A 551 -24.38 37.96 -4.21
C ASP A 551 -23.98 37.31 -2.87
N LYS A 552 -24.41 36.07 -2.63
CA LYS A 552 -24.04 35.28 -1.45
C LYS A 552 -22.95 34.27 -1.74
N GLY A 553 -22.61 34.06 -3.01
CA GLY A 553 -21.71 33.00 -3.47
C GLY A 553 -20.26 33.46 -3.53
N ARG A 554 -19.38 32.47 -3.53
CA ARG A 554 -17.93 32.64 -3.51
C ARG A 554 -17.29 31.90 -4.67
N VAL A 555 -16.43 32.61 -5.40
CA VAL A 555 -15.69 32.09 -6.53
C VAL A 555 -14.21 32.09 -6.20
N VAL A 556 -13.53 30.99 -6.48
CA VAL A 556 -12.07 30.89 -6.47
C VAL A 556 -11.62 30.47 -7.86
N VAL A 557 -10.56 31.08 -8.35
CA VAL A 557 -9.88 30.64 -9.57
C VAL A 557 -8.42 30.37 -9.24
N ASN A 558 -7.93 29.20 -9.65
CA ASN A 558 -6.52 28.82 -9.55
C ASN A 558 -6.04 28.36 -10.93
N ILE A 559 -5.05 29.07 -11.49
CA ILE A 559 -4.53 28.79 -12.82
C ILE A 559 -3.69 27.50 -12.86
N LEU A 560 -3.11 27.07 -11.75
CA LEU A 560 -2.30 25.84 -11.73
C LEU A 560 -3.20 24.59 -11.90
N GLY A 561 -2.60 23.52 -12.41
CA GLY A 561 -3.27 22.25 -12.67
C GLY A 561 -3.07 21.69 -14.08
N HIS A 562 -2.03 22.08 -14.81
CA HIS A 562 -1.75 21.48 -16.12
C HIS A 562 -1.32 20.02 -15.96
N TYR A 563 -0.43 19.77 -15.00
CA TYR A 563 0.12 18.44 -14.76
C TYR A 563 -0.63 17.67 -13.67
N ALA A 564 -0.75 16.35 -13.87
CA ALA A 564 -1.29 15.44 -12.87
C ALA A 564 -0.49 15.47 -11.54
N TRP A 565 0.81 15.75 -11.58
CA TRP A 565 1.62 15.87 -10.37
C TRP A 565 1.28 17.10 -9.52
N THR A 566 0.73 18.16 -10.11
CA THR A 566 0.28 19.34 -9.35
C THR A 566 -0.81 18.92 -8.36
N PHE A 567 -1.78 18.12 -8.82
CA PHE A 567 -2.84 17.59 -7.97
C PHE A 567 -2.36 16.58 -6.93
N ASP A 568 -1.12 16.11 -7.04
CA ASP A 568 -0.46 15.22 -6.09
C ASP A 568 0.52 15.95 -5.15
N ASP A 569 0.80 17.24 -5.38
CA ASP A 569 1.60 18.08 -4.49
C ASP A 569 0.78 18.44 -3.24
N PRO A 570 1.24 18.07 -2.02
CA PRO A 570 0.51 18.36 -0.78
C PRO A 570 0.22 19.85 -0.55
N LEU A 571 1.13 20.75 -0.94
CA LEU A 571 0.94 22.20 -0.76
C LEU A 571 -0.13 22.73 -1.71
N PHE A 572 -0.13 22.28 -2.96
CA PHE A 572 -1.21 22.60 -3.89
C PHE A 572 -2.55 22.04 -3.40
N ARG A 573 -2.57 20.81 -2.87
CA ARG A 573 -3.77 20.22 -2.28
C ARG A 573 -4.30 21.05 -1.12
N VAL A 574 -3.45 21.59 -0.23
CA VAL A 574 -3.92 22.49 0.84
C VAL A 574 -4.62 23.72 0.25
N LEU A 575 -4.02 24.38 -0.76
CA LEU A 575 -4.65 25.52 -1.43
C LEU A 575 -6.02 25.16 -2.03
N LEU A 576 -6.11 24.02 -2.73
CA LEU A 576 -7.34 23.59 -3.38
C LEU A 576 -8.41 23.14 -2.37
N LEU A 577 -8.06 22.36 -1.36
CA LEU A 577 -8.98 21.91 -0.32
C LEU A 577 -9.54 23.10 0.48
N ARG A 578 -8.70 24.09 0.80
CA ARG A 578 -9.16 25.35 1.42
C ARG A 578 -10.03 26.17 0.48
N SER A 579 -9.73 26.18 -0.81
CA SER A 579 -10.57 26.85 -1.82
C SER A 579 -11.97 26.23 -1.87
N ILE A 580 -12.07 24.89 -1.87
CA ILE A 580 -13.34 24.16 -1.83
C ILE A 580 -14.13 24.54 -0.58
N CYS A 581 -13.51 24.46 0.61
CA CYS A 581 -14.19 24.78 1.87
C CYS A 581 -14.58 26.26 1.96
N TRP A 582 -13.69 27.18 1.60
CA TRP A 582 -13.96 28.62 1.65
C TRP A 582 -15.10 29.01 0.71
N SER A 583 -15.13 28.46 -0.51
CA SER A 583 -16.20 28.65 -1.47
C SER A 583 -17.54 28.08 -0.98
N ALA A 584 -17.51 26.97 -0.25
CA ALA A 584 -18.69 26.34 0.35
C ALA A 584 -19.15 26.98 1.68
N HIS A 585 -18.53 28.09 2.12
CA HIS A 585 -18.78 28.71 3.43
C HIS A 585 -18.48 27.82 4.64
N GLU A 586 -17.60 26.83 4.47
CA GLU A 586 -17.13 25.93 5.51
C GLU A 586 -15.79 26.41 6.11
N PRO A 587 -15.40 25.94 7.30
CA PRO A 587 -14.07 26.21 7.84
C PRO A 587 -12.98 25.79 6.84
N ALA A 588 -12.10 26.70 6.46
CA ALA A 588 -11.13 26.48 5.37
C ALA A 588 -10.27 25.22 5.57
N ASP A 589 -9.87 24.93 6.81
CA ASP A 589 -9.01 23.77 7.11
C ASP A 589 -9.78 22.45 7.30
N ARG A 590 -11.12 22.42 7.14
CA ARG A 590 -11.97 21.22 7.35
C ARG A 590 -11.44 19.99 6.61
N LEU A 591 -10.95 20.17 5.38
CA LEU A 591 -10.46 19.08 4.54
C LEU A 591 -8.93 18.98 4.49
N SER A 592 -8.18 19.80 5.22
CA SER A 592 -6.72 19.88 5.10
C SER A 592 -6.00 18.57 5.47
N GLY A 593 -6.62 17.72 6.31
CA GLY A 593 -6.10 16.38 6.62
C GLY A 593 -5.96 15.46 5.39
N LEU A 594 -6.72 15.74 4.32
CA LEU A 594 -6.65 14.99 3.06
C LEU A 594 -5.40 15.32 2.23
N ALA A 595 -4.71 16.44 2.49
CA ALA A 595 -3.60 16.91 1.65
C ALA A 595 -2.47 15.88 1.50
N THR A 596 -2.28 15.01 2.49
CA THR A 596 -1.24 13.97 2.48
C THR A 596 -1.70 12.61 1.96
N MET A 597 -3.01 12.39 1.80
CA MET A 597 -3.56 11.07 1.50
C MET A 597 -3.29 10.69 0.05
N GLY A 598 -2.40 9.71 -0.18
CA GLY A 598 -2.01 9.33 -1.53
C GLY A 598 -1.19 10.39 -2.27
N ALA A 599 -0.51 11.29 -1.54
CA ALA A 599 0.46 12.22 -2.09
C ALA A 599 1.88 11.67 -1.96
N ARG A 600 2.78 12.06 -2.87
CA ARG A 600 4.22 11.79 -2.72
C ARG A 600 4.82 12.75 -1.70
N ILE A 601 5.32 12.23 -0.60
CA ILE A 601 5.92 13.02 0.49
C ILE A 601 7.25 12.38 0.87
N GLN A 602 8.27 13.21 1.01
CA GLN A 602 9.54 12.81 1.61
C GLN A 602 9.38 12.74 3.14
N PRO A 603 9.82 11.63 3.78
CA PRO A 603 9.71 11.44 5.24
C PRO A 603 10.24 12.61 6.06
#